data_AF-A0A0D2XHD2-F1
#
_entry.id   AF-A0A0D2XHD2-F1
#
_cell.length_a   1.000
_cell.length_b   1.000
_cell.length_c   1.000
_cell.angle_alpha   90.00
_cell.angle_beta   90.00
_cell.angle_gamma   90.00
#
_symmetry.space_group_name_H-M   'P 1'
#
loop_
_entity.id
_entity.type
_entity.pdbx_description
1 polymer ?
#
loop_
_entity_poly.entity_id
_entity_poly.type
_entity_poly.pdbx_seq_one_letter_code
_entity_poly.pdbx_strand_id
1 'polypeptide(L)' 'MREKLESRKQVRPLPESVEGARNEVIRCLREHDRRPLDCWQEVENFKAEVKKLEKSWVEKVVS' A
#
# COMPACT_ATOMS: atom_id res chain seq x y z
N MET A 1 23.29 -24.24 10.95
CA MET A 1 21.92 -24.34 10.37
C MET A 1 21.03 -23.23 10.91
N ARG A 2 21.32 -21.98 10.58
CA ARG A 2 20.51 -20.81 10.97
C ARG A 2 20.37 -19.79 9.84
N GLU A 3 21.34 -19.76 8.93
CA GLU A 3 21.43 -18.84 7.78
C GLU A 3 20.22 -18.94 6.82
N LYS A 4 19.53 -20.08 6.75
CA LYS A 4 18.36 -20.27 5.88
C LYS A 4 17.08 -19.61 6.38
N LEU A 5 17.01 -19.17 7.64
CA LEU A 5 15.80 -18.53 8.19
C LEU A 5 15.79 -17.01 7.97
N GLU A 6 16.96 -16.38 7.79
CA GLU A 6 17.08 -14.95 7.51
C GLU A 6 16.81 -14.60 6.04
N SER A 7 16.77 -15.61 5.16
CA SER A 7 16.28 -15.49 3.79
C SER A 7 14.75 -15.61 3.71
N ARG A 8 14.02 -15.18 4.75
CA ARG A 8 12.60 -14.85 4.56
C ARG A 8 12.58 -13.59 3.73
N LYS A 9 12.07 -13.69 2.50
CA LYS A 9 11.82 -12.56 1.58
C LYS A 9 11.37 -11.35 2.38
N GLN A 10 12.28 -10.41 2.60
CA GLN A 10 11.95 -9.09 3.06
C GLN A 10 11.12 -8.51 1.92
N VAL A 11 9.79 -8.54 2.05
CA VAL A 11 8.89 -7.78 1.18
C VAL A 11 9.46 -6.38 1.23
N ARG A 12 9.91 -5.86 0.08
CA ARG A 12 10.56 -4.56 0.00
C ARG A 12 9.71 -3.57 0.81
N PRO A 13 10.33 -2.76 1.69
CA PRO A 13 9.57 -1.80 2.48
C PRO A 13 8.72 -0.98 1.51
N LEU A 14 7.41 -0.96 1.74
CA LEU A 14 6.54 -0.09 0.97
C LEU A 14 6.94 1.36 1.28
N PRO A 15 6.83 2.28 0.31
CA PRO A 15 7.05 3.68 0.60
C PRO A 15 6.07 4.15 1.66
N GLU A 16 6.55 4.96 2.59
CA GLU A 16 5.78 5.48 3.72
C GLU A 16 4.48 6.19 3.27
N SER A 17 4.46 6.82 2.09
CA SER A 17 3.24 7.41 1.53
C SER A 17 2.13 6.40 1.25
N VAL A 18 2.47 5.19 0.78
CA VAL A 18 1.49 4.13 0.50
C VAL A 18 0.97 3.53 1.80
N GLU A 19 1.84 3.35 2.79
CA GLU A 19 1.43 2.89 4.13
C GLU A 19 0.55 3.92 4.86
N GLY A 20 0.87 5.22 4.73
CA GLY A 20 0.05 6.32 5.25
C GLY A 20 -1.35 6.33 4.64
N ALA A 21 -1.45 6.36 3.31
CA ALA A 21 -2.74 6.35 2.62
C ALA A 21 -3.57 5.10 2.93
N ARG A 22 -2.93 3.93 3.09
CA ARG A 22 -3.60 2.70 3.54
C ARG A 22 -4.21 2.87 4.94
N ASN A 23 -3.45 3.45 5.86
CA ASN A 23 -3.92 3.66 7.23
C ASN A 23 -5.10 4.65 7.27
N GLU A 24 -5.12 5.68 6.42
CA GLU A 24 -6.25 6.61 6.31
C GLU A 24 -7.53 5.90 5.84
N VAL A 25 -7.44 5.05 4.81
CA VAL A 25 -8.58 4.22 4.35
C VAL A 25 -9.06 3.30 5.46
N ILE A 26 -8.14 2.62 6.16
CA ILE A 26 -8.49 1.75 7.28
C ILE A 26 -9.16 2.54 8.40
N ARG A 27 -8.69 3.76 8.69
CA ARG A 27 -9.27 4.63 9.71
C ARG A 27 -10.70 5.01 9.32
N CYS A 28 -10.91 5.53 8.12
CA CYS A 28 -12.24 5.90 7.66
C CYS A 28 -13.19 4.70 7.65
N LEU A 29 -12.77 3.55 7.13
CA LEU A 29 -13.63 2.36 7.09
C LEU A 29 -13.99 1.84 8.50
N ARG A 30 -13.11 2.04 9.49
CA ARG A 30 -13.41 1.72 10.90
C ARG A 30 -14.35 2.73 11.55
N GLU A 31 -14.20 4.02 11.24
CA GLU A 31 -15.05 5.10 11.74
C GLU A 31 -16.46 5.05 11.11
N HIS A 32 -16.54 4.63 9.84
CA HIS A 32 -17.75 4.54 9.03
C HIS A 32 -18.14 3.08 8.74
N ASP A 33 -18.11 2.23 9.77
CA ASP A 33 -18.49 0.82 9.66
C ASP A 33 -19.90 0.71 9.04
N ARG A 34 -19.98 0.04 7.86
CA ARG A 34 -21.16 -0.12 6.98
C ARG A 34 -21.51 1.03 6.01
N ARG A 35 -20.70 2.09 5.93
CA ARG A 35 -20.86 3.18 4.95
C ARG A 35 -19.60 3.34 4.07
N PRO A 36 -19.34 2.39 3.15
CA PRO A 36 -18.16 2.43 2.29
C PRO A 36 -18.13 3.62 1.32
N LEU A 37 -19.27 4.27 1.08
CA LEU A 37 -19.40 5.45 0.22
C LEU A 37 -18.85 6.73 0.86
N ASP A 38 -18.66 6.81 2.19
CA ASP A 38 -18.07 7.99 2.84
C ASP A 38 -16.55 8.06 2.60
N CYS A 39 -15.88 6.92 2.48
CA CYS A 39 -14.41 6.82 2.45
C CYS A 39 -13.80 6.86 1.03
N TRP A 40 -14.56 7.32 0.03
CA TRP A 40 -14.17 7.26 -1.38
C TRP A 40 -12.93 8.12 -1.67
N GLN A 41 -12.78 9.25 -0.98
CA GLN A 41 -11.67 10.17 -1.19
C GLN A 41 -10.34 9.56 -0.72
N GLU A 42 -10.32 8.92 0.45
CA GLU A 42 -9.15 8.19 0.94
C GLU A 42 -8.79 7.01 0.02
N VAL A 43 -9.79 6.33 -0.53
CA VAL A 43 -9.59 5.24 -1.49
C VAL A 43 -8.98 5.76 -2.80
N GLU A 44 -9.44 6.90 -3.32
CA GLU A 44 -8.86 7.53 -4.51
C GLU A 44 -7.42 7.99 -4.26
N ASN A 45 -7.13 8.55 -3.09
CA ASN A 45 -5.77 8.94 -2.71
C ASN A 45 -4.84 7.71 -2.64
N PHE A 46 -5.31 6.63 -2.03
CA PHE A 46 -4.58 5.36 -1.98
C PHE A 46 -4.30 4.80 -3.38
N LYS A 47 -5.28 4.81 -4.30
CA LYS A 47 -5.08 4.38 -5.69
C LYS A 47 -4.05 5.26 -6.42
N ALA A 48 -4.05 6.57 -6.19
CA ALA A 48 -3.07 7.47 -6.80
C ALA A 48 -1.64 7.12 -6.38
N GLU A 49 -1.42 6.85 -5.10
CA GLU A 49 -0.12 6.46 -4.56
C GLU A 49 0.33 5.08 -5.08
N VAL A 50 -0.59 4.11 -5.14
CA VAL A 50 -0.31 2.78 -5.72
C VAL A 50 0.06 2.90 -7.20
N LYS A 51 -0.64 3.73 -7.98
CA LYS A 51 -0.36 3.91 -9.41
C LYS A 51 1.04 4.48 -9.66
N LYS A 52 1.53 5.38 -8.79
CA LYS A 52 2.91 5.90 -8.85
C LYS A 52 3.93 4.79 -8.59
N LEU A 53 3.65 3.94 -7.60
CA LEU A 53 4.50 2.80 -7.26
C LEU A 53 4.52 1.75 -8.37
N GLU A 54 3.35 1.42 -8.93
CA GLU A 54 3.23 0.48 -10.05
C GLU A 54 3.99 0.98 -11.27
N LYS A 55 3.90 2.27 -11.62
CA LYS A 55 4.66 2.84 -12.74
C LYS A 55 6.17 2.64 -12.55
N SER A 56 6.69 2.99 -11.38
CA SER A 56 8.11 2.81 -11.04
C SER A 56 8.53 1.33 -11.07
N TRP A 57 7.66 0.42 -10.64
CA TRP A 57 7.92 -1.01 -10.69
C TRP A 57 7.93 -1.55 -12.13
N VAL A 58 6.96 -1.15 -12.96
CA VAL A 58 6.86 -1.56 -14.38
C VAL A 58 8.08 -1.09 -15.16
N GLU A 59 8.51 0.17 -14.99
CA GLU A 59 9.72 0.71 -15.64
C GLU A 59 10.97 -0.10 -15.30
N LYS A 60 11.08 -0.60 -14.06
CA LYS A 60 12.22 -1.39 -13.59
C LYS A 60 12.20 -2.85 -14.08
N VAL A 61 11.03 -3.40 -14.40
CA VAL A 61 10.87 -4.80 -14.84
C VAL A 61 10.95 -4.94 -16.36
N VAL A 62 10.56 -3.91 -17.11
CA VAL A 62 10.60 -3.92 -18.58
C VAL A 62 11.98 -3.57 -19.15
N SER A 63 12.87 -2.99 -18.34
CA SER A 63 14.22 -2.56 -18.73
C SER A 63 15.31 -3.58 -18.46
#